data_AF-A0A1E8PMM5-F1
#
_entry.id   AF-A0A1E8PMM5-F1
#
_cell.length_a   1.000
_cell.length_b   1.000
_cell.length_c   1.000
_cell.angle_alpha   90.00
_cell.angle_beta   90.00
_cell.angle_gamma   90.00
#
_symmetry.space_group_name_H-M   'P 1'
#
loop_
_entity.id
_entity.type
_entity.pdbx_description
1 polymer ?
#
loop_
_entity_poly.entity_id
_entity_poly.type
_entity_poly.pdbx_seq_one_letter_code
_entity_poly.pdbx_strand_id
1 'polypeptide(L)'
;MEDANYKILLGMVLKDIMNPANANPALHHQRILTLGPTPTVLTDLGMPQLPIVILGRVIDKAVFDHGMTKGLLERLYTLIATPKAVYQAHQGQPGSVIVTYEVKKMVPIVVAIHPDKEMGGRGRKLERYNNVASVYDKTSGKPGESIEVRWKREGLLLWEAPSPVAVKAEATEAEVIPLKIAGQK
;
A
#
# COMPACT_ATOMS: atom_id res chain seq x y z
N MET A 1 3.91 8.68 -9.72
CA MET A 1 3.96 10.03 -9.14
C MET A 1 2.66 10.26 -8.38
N GLU A 2 2.71 10.70 -7.13
CA GLU A 2 1.51 10.97 -6.33
C GLU A 2 0.62 12.03 -7.01
N ASP A 3 -0.71 11.91 -6.89
CA ASP A 3 -1.65 12.94 -7.35
C ASP A 3 -1.51 14.21 -6.50
N ALA A 4 -1.24 15.34 -7.15
CA ALA A 4 -0.98 16.62 -6.49
C ALA A 4 -2.16 17.12 -5.63
N ASN A 5 -3.39 16.70 -5.93
CA ASN A 5 -4.59 17.11 -5.22
C ASN A 5 -4.93 16.19 -4.03
N TYR A 6 -4.28 15.03 -3.91
CA TYR A 6 -4.66 14.01 -2.93
C TYR A 6 -4.71 14.57 -1.51
N LYS A 7 -3.64 15.26 -1.07
CA LYS A 7 -3.54 15.79 0.31
C LYS A 7 -4.58 16.86 0.62
N ILE A 8 -4.92 17.70 -0.36
CA ILE A 8 -5.95 18.72 -0.22
C ILE A 8 -7.32 18.05 -0.04
N LEU A 9 -7.66 17.09 -0.92
CA LEU A 9 -8.92 16.36 -0.86
C LEU A 9 -9.03 15.52 0.41
N LEU A 10 -7.94 14.88 0.84
CA LEU A 10 -7.86 14.17 2.11
C LEU A 10 -8.16 15.12 3.27
N GLY A 11 -7.54 16.31 3.29
CA GLY A 11 -7.82 17.33 4.30
C GLY A 11 -9.28 17.74 4.37
N MET A 12 -9.95 17.88 3.22
CA MET A 12 -11.38 18.17 3.15
C MET A 12 -12.23 17.01 3.69
N VAL A 13 -11.93 15.76 3.31
CA VAL A 13 -12.61 14.57 3.83
C VAL A 13 -12.42 14.45 5.35
N LEU A 14 -11.20 14.64 5.84
CA LEU A 14 -10.89 14.60 7.28
C LEU A 14 -11.65 15.68 8.04
N LYS A 15 -11.71 16.89 7.52
CA LYS A 15 -12.50 17.99 8.11
C LYS A 15 -13.99 17.63 8.16
N ASP A 16 -14.52 17.02 7.11
CA ASP A 16 -15.92 16.63 7.01
C ASP A 16 -16.26 15.51 8.01
N ILE A 17 -15.44 14.46 8.12
CA ILE A 17 -15.68 13.32 9.04
C ILE A 17 -15.49 13.70 10.51
N MET A 18 -14.60 14.66 10.80
CA MET A 18 -14.34 15.13 12.18
C MET A 18 -15.39 16.14 12.67
N ASN A 19 -16.29 16.63 11.80
CA ASN A 19 -17.33 17.57 12.18
C ASN A 19 -18.73 16.91 12.17
N PRO A 20 -19.17 16.35 13.31
CA PRO A 20 -20.45 15.63 13.39
C PRO A 20 -21.68 16.52 13.14
N ALA A 21 -21.56 17.85 13.21
CA ALA A 21 -22.66 18.79 12.95
C ALA A 21 -22.98 18.98 11.46
N ASN A 22 -22.05 18.59 10.56
CA ASN A 22 -22.18 18.79 9.10
C ASN A 22 -22.04 17.49 8.29
N ALA A 23 -21.75 16.37 8.95
CA ALA A 23 -21.53 15.09 8.29
C ALA A 23 -22.88 14.46 7.89
N ASN A 24 -23.35 14.72 6.67
CA ASN A 24 -24.13 13.70 5.98
C ASN A 24 -23.14 12.61 5.54
N PRO A 25 -23.14 11.41 6.18
CA PRO A 25 -22.16 10.37 5.88
C PRO A 25 -22.13 9.99 4.41
N ALA A 26 -23.30 10.05 3.75
CA ALA A 26 -23.44 9.72 2.34
C ALA A 26 -22.62 10.62 1.41
N LEU A 27 -22.39 11.89 1.78
CA LEU A 27 -21.70 12.85 0.90
C LEU A 27 -20.19 12.64 0.85
N HIS A 28 -19.54 12.31 1.97
CA HIS A 28 -18.09 12.07 1.98
C HIS A 28 -17.76 10.60 1.70
N HIS A 29 -18.60 9.63 2.08
CA HIS A 29 -18.37 8.20 1.85
C HIS A 29 -18.18 7.83 0.38
N GLN A 30 -18.86 8.56 -0.51
CA GLN A 30 -18.82 8.35 -1.96
C GLN A 30 -17.70 9.14 -2.66
N ARG A 31 -16.95 9.99 -1.96
CA ARG A 31 -15.84 10.74 -2.57
C ARG A 31 -14.72 9.77 -2.95
N ILE A 32 -14.37 9.76 -4.24
CA ILE A 32 -13.23 9.04 -4.78
C ILE A 32 -12.04 10.01 -4.74
N LEU A 33 -10.97 9.60 -4.07
CA LEU A 33 -9.72 10.34 -4.02
C LEU A 33 -8.66 9.57 -4.79
N THR A 34 -8.13 10.16 -5.86
CA THR A 34 -7.01 9.60 -6.61
C THR A 34 -5.73 9.75 -5.82
N LEU A 35 -4.98 8.65 -5.67
CA LEU A 35 -3.67 8.60 -5.02
C LEU A 35 -2.55 8.81 -6.03
N GLY A 36 -2.69 8.24 -7.23
CA GLY A 36 -1.69 8.30 -8.30
C GLY A 36 -1.81 7.10 -9.25
N PRO A 37 -0.90 6.95 -10.23
CA PRO A 37 -0.84 5.80 -11.12
C PRO A 37 -0.37 4.54 -10.36
N THR A 38 -0.77 3.37 -10.83
CA THR A 38 -0.31 2.09 -10.27
C THR A 38 1.22 1.96 -10.37
N PRO A 39 1.93 1.74 -9.25
CA PRO A 39 3.38 1.55 -9.24
C PRO A 39 3.82 0.28 -9.99
N THR A 40 5.03 0.32 -10.57
CA THR A 40 5.59 -0.75 -11.40
C THR A 40 5.57 -2.12 -10.69
N VAL A 41 5.92 -2.16 -9.40
CA VAL A 41 5.90 -3.40 -8.60
C VAL A 41 4.53 -4.11 -8.61
N LEU A 42 3.42 -3.37 -8.72
CA LEU A 42 2.08 -3.96 -8.80
C LEU A 42 1.70 -4.33 -10.23
N THR A 43 2.13 -3.55 -11.23
CA THR A 43 1.88 -3.89 -12.64
C THR A 43 2.66 -5.11 -13.10
N ASP A 44 3.88 -5.29 -12.60
CA ASP A 44 4.70 -6.49 -12.84
C ASP A 44 4.03 -7.75 -12.24
N LEU A 45 3.19 -7.58 -11.21
CA LEU A 45 2.35 -8.62 -10.62
C LEU A 45 0.97 -8.76 -11.30
N GLY A 46 0.75 -8.08 -12.43
CA GLY A 46 -0.47 -8.19 -13.23
C GLY A 46 -1.61 -7.26 -12.83
N MET A 47 -1.38 -6.30 -11.91
CA MET A 47 -2.37 -5.25 -11.65
C MET A 47 -2.49 -4.33 -12.87
N PRO A 48 -3.70 -4.02 -13.37
CA PRO A 48 -3.83 -3.21 -14.59
C PRO A 48 -3.34 -1.79 -14.36
N GLN A 49 -2.88 -1.13 -15.43
CA GLN A 49 -2.40 0.26 -15.42
C GLN A 49 -3.57 1.26 -15.31
N LEU A 50 -4.29 1.21 -14.20
CA LEU A 50 -5.36 2.13 -13.82
C LEU A 50 -4.88 3.03 -12.66
N PRO A 51 -5.50 4.19 -12.42
CA PRO A 51 -5.21 4.98 -11.23
C PRO A 51 -5.56 4.20 -9.96
N ILE A 52 -4.73 4.34 -8.94
CA ILE A 52 -5.05 3.90 -7.57
C ILE A 52 -5.91 4.98 -6.92
N VAL A 53 -7.02 4.57 -6.33
CA VAL A 53 -7.94 5.47 -5.63
C VAL A 53 -8.33 4.91 -4.26
N ILE A 54 -8.83 5.78 -3.39
CA ILE A 54 -9.42 5.43 -2.11
C ILE A 54 -10.74 6.18 -1.92
N LEU A 55 -11.75 5.50 -1.39
CA LEU A 55 -13.03 6.12 -1.07
C LEU A 55 -13.00 6.79 0.30
N GLY A 56 -13.77 7.88 0.46
CA GLY A 56 -13.92 8.56 1.75
C GLY A 56 -14.40 7.64 2.87
N ARG A 57 -15.25 6.65 2.58
CA ARG A 57 -15.67 5.63 3.57
C ARG A 57 -14.53 4.74 4.07
N VAL A 58 -13.49 4.53 3.24
CA VAL A 58 -12.31 3.75 3.62
C VAL A 58 -11.40 4.61 4.50
N ILE A 59 -11.27 5.91 4.17
CA ILE A 59 -10.58 6.89 5.03
C ILE A 59 -11.25 6.98 6.40
N ASP A 60 -12.57 7.09 6.44
CA ASP A 60 -13.38 7.13 7.66
C ASP A 60 -13.10 5.93 8.58
N LYS A 61 -13.22 4.70 8.04
CA LYS A 61 -12.87 3.47 8.77
C LYS A 61 -11.41 3.41 9.20
N ALA A 62 -10.49 3.81 8.32
CA ALA A 62 -9.07 3.84 8.65
C ALA A 62 -8.80 4.75 9.86
N VAL A 63 -9.46 5.91 9.94
CA VAL A 63 -9.32 6.85 11.05
C VAL A 63 -10.02 6.34 12.32
N PHE A 64 -11.30 5.98 12.26
CA PHE A 64 -12.07 5.71 13.50
C PHE A 64 -11.99 4.26 13.97
N ASP A 65 -12.00 3.28 13.07
CA ASP A 65 -11.95 1.86 13.43
C ASP A 65 -10.51 1.40 13.64
N HIS A 66 -9.60 1.90 12.80
CA HIS A 66 -8.21 1.46 12.78
C HIS A 66 -7.24 2.50 13.34
N GLY A 67 -7.68 3.71 13.71
CA GLY A 67 -6.84 4.74 14.32
C GLY A 67 -5.62 5.11 13.48
N MET A 68 -5.76 5.19 12.16
CA MET A 68 -4.73 5.69 11.24
C MET A 68 -4.63 7.20 11.37
N THR A 69 -3.39 7.71 11.43
CA THR A 69 -3.16 9.16 11.55
C THR A 69 -3.27 9.84 10.20
N LYS A 70 -3.59 11.14 10.20
CA LYS A 70 -3.55 11.97 8.99
C LYS A 70 -2.22 11.84 8.25
N GLY A 71 -1.09 11.92 8.98
CA GLY A 71 0.24 11.85 8.36
C GLY A 71 0.52 10.51 7.68
N LEU A 72 -0.01 9.40 8.21
CA LEU A 72 0.09 8.09 7.55
C LEU A 72 -0.72 8.09 6.25
N LEU A 73 -1.97 8.58 6.30
CA LEU A 73 -2.84 8.64 5.13
C LEU A 73 -2.28 9.57 4.05
N GLU A 74 -1.70 10.71 4.41
CA GLU A 74 -1.00 11.62 3.48
C GLU A 74 0.20 10.97 2.77
N ARG A 75 0.77 9.89 3.32
CA ARG A 75 1.86 9.13 2.70
C ARG A 75 1.39 7.83 2.03
N LEU A 76 0.08 7.59 1.97
CA LEU A 76 -0.46 6.30 1.53
C LEU A 76 0.05 5.87 0.15
N TYR A 77 0.14 6.80 -0.81
CA TYR A 77 0.68 6.47 -2.13
C TYR A 77 2.14 6.02 -2.07
N THR A 78 2.99 6.72 -1.30
CA THR A 78 4.39 6.33 -1.10
C THR A 78 4.49 4.95 -0.46
N LEU A 79 3.68 4.66 0.56
CA LEU A 79 3.67 3.34 1.21
C LEU A 79 3.28 2.20 0.25
N ILE A 80 2.37 2.49 -0.69
CA ILE A 80 1.97 1.56 -1.76
C ILE A 80 3.08 1.40 -2.81
N ALA A 81 3.78 2.49 -3.15
CA ALA A 81 4.82 2.52 -4.17
C ALA A 81 6.16 1.95 -3.69
N THR A 82 6.42 1.95 -2.38
CA THR A 82 7.60 1.33 -1.75
C THR A 82 7.17 0.26 -0.75
N PRO A 83 6.54 -0.83 -1.21
CA PRO A 83 6.07 -1.88 -0.32
C PRO A 83 7.25 -2.63 0.30
N LYS A 84 7.07 -3.15 1.52
CA LYS A 84 8.00 -4.13 2.09
C LYS A 84 7.82 -5.49 1.43
N ALA A 85 6.57 -5.88 1.21
CA ALA A 85 6.20 -7.10 0.51
C ALA A 85 4.77 -6.97 -0.03
N VAL A 86 4.46 -7.77 -1.06
CA VAL A 86 3.14 -7.88 -1.67
C VAL A 86 2.70 -9.32 -1.58
N TYR A 87 1.49 -9.53 -1.08
CA TYR A 87 0.85 -10.83 -0.94
C TYR A 87 -0.43 -10.88 -1.76
N GLN A 88 -0.87 -12.07 -2.13
CA GLN A 88 -2.18 -12.30 -2.71
C GLN A 88 -3.27 -12.00 -1.68
N ALA A 89 -4.31 -11.27 -2.07
CA ALA A 89 -5.48 -11.07 -1.22
C ALA A 89 -6.22 -12.40 -0.96
N HIS A 90 -6.93 -12.48 0.17
CA HIS A 90 -7.58 -13.72 0.61
C HIS A 90 -8.53 -14.30 -0.45
N GLN A 91 -8.61 -15.64 -0.48
CA GLN A 91 -9.47 -16.42 -1.36
C GLN A 91 -10.90 -15.86 -1.39
N GLY A 92 -11.34 -15.43 -2.58
CA GLY A 92 -12.69 -14.91 -2.84
C GLY A 92 -12.73 -13.50 -3.44
N GLN A 93 -11.66 -12.71 -3.31
CA GLN A 93 -11.56 -11.40 -3.97
C GLN A 93 -10.20 -11.27 -4.67
N PRO A 94 -10.17 -11.06 -6.00
CA PRO A 94 -8.90 -10.81 -6.69
C PRO A 94 -8.29 -9.51 -6.14
N GLY A 95 -6.97 -9.53 -5.90
CA GLY A 95 -6.24 -8.34 -5.50
C GLY A 95 -4.93 -8.62 -4.76
N SER A 96 -4.34 -7.54 -4.25
CA SER A 96 -3.05 -7.56 -3.58
C SER A 96 -3.17 -6.96 -2.18
N VAL A 97 -2.45 -7.53 -1.23
CA VAL A 97 -2.25 -6.97 0.09
C VAL A 97 -0.80 -6.53 0.21
N ILE A 98 -0.61 -5.23 0.39
CA ILE A 98 0.69 -4.61 0.56
C ILE A 98 1.00 -4.57 2.05
N VAL A 99 2.14 -5.14 2.43
CA VAL A 99 2.73 -4.95 3.74
C VAL A 99 3.69 -3.76 3.66
N THR A 100 3.51 -2.79 4.56
CA THR A 100 4.34 -1.58 4.61
C THR A 100 5.44 -1.70 5.67
N TYR A 101 6.40 -0.77 5.68
CA TYR A 101 7.36 -0.63 6.78
C TYR A 101 6.79 0.08 8.01
N GLU A 102 5.61 0.71 7.87
CA GLU A 102 4.94 1.39 8.99
C GLU A 102 4.33 0.35 9.93
N VAL A 103 4.44 0.62 11.23
CA VAL A 103 3.91 -0.26 12.28
C VAL A 103 3.01 0.49 13.23
N LYS A 104 2.02 -0.21 13.77
CA LYS A 104 1.19 0.24 14.89
C LYS A 104 1.09 -0.90 15.87
N LYS A 105 1.30 -0.64 17.17
CA LYS A 105 1.31 -1.69 18.22
C LYS A 105 2.25 -2.86 17.87
N MET A 106 3.41 -2.55 17.29
CA MET A 106 4.44 -3.51 16.84
C MET A 106 3.99 -4.49 15.74
N VAL A 107 2.87 -4.25 15.07
CA VAL A 107 2.43 -5.04 13.91
C VAL A 107 2.38 -4.15 12.66
N PRO A 108 2.59 -4.72 11.47
CA PRO A 108 2.65 -3.93 10.24
C PRO A 108 1.29 -3.35 9.90
N ILE A 109 1.31 -2.16 9.30
CA ILE A 109 0.18 -1.62 8.56
C ILE A 109 0.14 -2.28 7.18
N VAL A 110 -1.05 -2.75 6.81
CA VAL A 110 -1.31 -3.33 5.50
C VAL A 110 -2.31 -2.49 4.71
N VAL A 111 -2.16 -2.54 3.38
CA VAL A 111 -3.06 -1.87 2.43
C VAL A 111 -3.60 -2.93 1.47
N ALA A 112 -4.91 -3.17 1.48
CA ALA A 112 -5.54 -4.08 0.53
C ALA A 112 -6.00 -3.29 -0.71
N ILE A 113 -5.67 -3.77 -1.90
CA ILE A 113 -6.04 -3.16 -3.18
C ILE A 113 -6.79 -4.18 -4.04
N HIS A 114 -7.99 -3.81 -4.49
CA HIS A 114 -8.76 -4.57 -5.46
C HIS A 114 -8.57 -3.95 -6.85
N PRO A 115 -8.11 -4.72 -7.85
CA PRO A 115 -7.90 -4.23 -9.18
C PRO A 115 -9.23 -4.02 -9.91
N ASP A 116 -9.18 -3.16 -10.92
CA ASP A 116 -10.19 -3.10 -11.98
C ASP A 116 -11.65 -2.91 -11.52
N LYS A 117 -11.83 -2.12 -10.45
CA LYS A 117 -13.13 -1.81 -9.88
C LYS A 117 -13.80 -0.67 -10.65
N GLU A 118 -14.98 -0.95 -11.17
CA GLU A 118 -15.86 0.09 -11.70
C GLU A 118 -16.45 0.92 -10.56
N MET A 119 -16.23 2.23 -10.63
CA MET A 119 -16.71 3.20 -9.63
C MET A 119 -17.15 4.48 -10.31
N GLY A 120 -18.15 5.13 -9.72
CA GLY A 120 -18.75 6.37 -10.20
C GLY A 120 -19.98 6.69 -9.36
N GLY A 121 -20.36 7.97 -9.32
CA GLY A 121 -21.53 8.45 -8.60
C GLY A 121 -22.75 8.60 -9.50
N ARG A 122 -23.92 8.80 -8.90
CA ARG A 122 -25.15 9.16 -9.63
C ARG A 122 -24.89 10.41 -10.48
N GLY A 123 -25.03 10.29 -11.80
CA GLY A 123 -24.77 11.38 -12.75
C GLY A 123 -23.30 11.60 -13.14
N ARG A 124 -22.37 10.70 -12.75
CA ARG A 124 -20.98 10.69 -13.25
C ARG A 124 -20.73 9.47 -14.13
N LYS A 125 -19.76 9.58 -15.04
CA LYS A 125 -19.30 8.46 -15.84
C LYS A 125 -18.72 7.38 -14.93
N LEU A 126 -19.08 6.12 -15.20
CA LEU A 126 -18.44 4.97 -14.58
C LEU A 126 -17.03 4.85 -15.14
N GLU A 127 -16.06 4.80 -14.24
CA GLU A 127 -14.63 4.65 -14.56
C GLU A 127 -14.06 3.47 -13.78
N ARG A 128 -12.94 2.92 -14.25
CA ARG A 128 -12.31 1.76 -13.63
C ARG A 128 -11.03 2.18 -12.93
N TYR A 129 -10.83 1.68 -11.71
CA TYR A 129 -9.69 2.02 -10.87
C TYR A 129 -9.16 0.80 -10.11
N ASN A 130 -7.92 0.89 -9.66
CA ASN A 130 -7.40 0.02 -8.61
C ASN A 130 -7.79 0.63 -7.27
N ASN A 131 -8.71 -0.01 -6.56
CA ASN A 131 -9.32 0.56 -5.37
C ASN A 131 -8.63 0.07 -4.09
N VAL A 132 -8.13 0.99 -3.28
CA VAL A 132 -7.76 0.70 -1.89
C VAL A 132 -9.02 0.32 -1.11
N ALA A 133 -9.10 -0.94 -0.72
CA ALA A 133 -10.24 -1.51 -0.02
C ALA A 133 -10.16 -1.32 1.50
N SER A 134 -8.94 -1.31 2.06
CA SER A 134 -8.71 -1.12 3.49
C SER A 134 -7.26 -0.72 3.80
N VAL A 135 -7.08 -0.04 4.94
CA VAL A 135 -5.79 0.35 5.52
C VAL A 135 -5.87 0.13 7.03
N TYR A 136 -5.06 -0.78 7.58
CA TYR A 136 -5.17 -1.18 8.98
C TYR A 136 -3.95 -1.96 9.48
N ASP A 137 -3.77 -2.06 10.79
CA ASP A 137 -2.78 -2.94 11.42
C ASP A 137 -3.21 -4.41 11.36
N LYS A 138 -2.31 -5.31 10.97
CA LYS A 138 -2.63 -6.73 10.77
C LYS A 138 -1.80 -7.66 11.64
N THR A 139 -2.50 -8.43 12.48
CA THR A 139 -1.93 -9.53 13.27
C THR A 139 -2.17 -10.87 12.57
N SER A 140 -1.38 -11.89 12.93
CA SER A 140 -1.57 -13.27 12.48
C SER A 140 -2.75 -13.98 13.16
N GLY A 141 -3.20 -13.47 14.32
CA GLY A 141 -4.12 -14.14 15.24
C GLY A 141 -3.47 -15.20 16.13
N LYS A 142 -2.18 -15.51 15.93
CA LYS A 142 -1.42 -16.49 16.71
C LYS A 142 -0.33 -15.78 17.54
N PRO A 143 -0.26 -15.99 18.86
CA PRO A 143 0.79 -15.41 19.69
C PRO A 143 2.19 -15.77 19.18
N GLY A 144 3.09 -14.79 19.11
CA GLY A 144 4.49 -14.96 18.69
C GLY A 144 4.71 -15.15 17.19
N GLU A 145 3.67 -15.13 16.36
CA GLU A 145 3.79 -15.25 14.90
C GLU A 145 3.45 -13.93 14.20
N SER A 146 4.30 -13.44 13.30
CA SER A 146 3.97 -12.29 12.46
C SER A 146 3.04 -12.70 11.31
N ILE A 147 2.24 -11.75 10.83
CA ILE A 147 1.36 -12.02 9.67
C ILE A 147 2.16 -12.42 8.43
N GLU A 148 3.34 -11.84 8.23
CA GLU A 148 4.22 -12.14 7.11
C GLU A 148 4.68 -13.60 7.13
N VAL A 149 5.09 -14.13 8.29
CA VAL A 149 5.48 -15.54 8.43
C VAL A 149 4.32 -16.46 8.07
N ARG A 150 3.12 -16.15 8.57
CA ARG A 150 1.91 -16.92 8.26
C ARG A 150 1.61 -16.92 6.76
N TRP A 151 1.56 -15.75 6.12
CA TRP A 151 1.23 -15.65 4.70
C TRP A 151 2.28 -16.25 3.77
N LYS A 152 3.57 -16.19 4.11
CA LYS A 152 4.61 -16.92 3.38
C LYS A 152 4.39 -18.43 3.45
N ARG A 153 4.09 -18.96 4.64
CA ARG A 153 3.77 -20.39 4.82
C ARG A 153 2.51 -20.81 4.05
N GLU A 154 1.52 -19.92 3.97
CA GLU A 154 0.30 -20.13 3.18
C GLU A 154 0.51 -19.98 1.66
N GLY A 155 1.74 -19.68 1.21
CA GLY A 155 2.07 -19.56 -0.21
C GLY A 155 1.52 -18.29 -0.88
N LEU A 156 1.18 -17.27 -0.09
CA LEU A 156 0.54 -16.04 -0.59
C LEU A 156 1.55 -14.97 -1.04
N LEU A 157 2.85 -15.18 -0.83
CA LEU A 157 3.86 -14.19 -1.21
C LEU A 157 3.93 -14.05 -2.73
N LEU A 158 3.78 -12.82 -3.22
CA LEU A 158 3.94 -12.49 -4.64
C LEU A 158 5.29 -11.81 -4.91
N TRP A 159 5.71 -10.93 -3.99
CA TRP A 159 6.95 -10.17 -4.11
C TRP A 159 7.42 -9.69 -2.74
N GLU A 160 8.73 -9.56 -2.54
CA GLU A 160 9.32 -8.92 -1.37
C GLU A 160 10.47 -8.00 -1.76
N ALA A 161 10.62 -6.90 -1.02
CA ALA A 161 11.73 -5.99 -1.20
C ALA A 161 13.05 -6.69 -0.88
N PRO A 162 14.13 -6.43 -1.64
CA PRO A 162 15.44 -6.97 -1.34
C PRO A 162 15.84 -6.63 0.09
N SER A 163 16.31 -7.63 0.84
CA SER A 163 16.82 -7.38 2.19
C SER A 163 18.05 -6.47 2.09
N PRO A 164 18.12 -5.37 2.86
CA PRO A 164 19.31 -4.51 2.87
C PRO A 164 20.57 -5.25 3.34
N VAL A 165 20.43 -6.43 3.97
CA VAL A 165 21.55 -7.31 4.35
C VAL A 165 22.08 -8.10 3.14
N ALA A 166 21.20 -8.51 2.21
CA ALA A 166 21.58 -9.29 1.03
C ALA A 166 22.32 -8.44 -0.01
N VAL A 167 21.94 -7.16 -0.17
CA VAL A 167 22.56 -6.24 -1.12
C VAL A 167 24.04 -5.98 -0.80
N LYS A 168 24.45 -6.06 0.47
CA LYS A 168 25.86 -5.93 0.85
C LYS A 168 26.71 -7.16 0.49
N ALA A 169 26.12 -8.35 0.40
CA ALA A 169 26.86 -9.58 0.09
C ALA A 169 27.22 -9.66 -1.41
N GLU A 170 26.30 -9.27 -2.31
CA GLU A 170 26.57 -9.25 -3.75
C GLU A 170 27.55 -8.13 -4.15
N ALA A 171 27.54 -6.99 -3.44
CA ALA A 171 28.48 -5.90 -3.70
C ALA A 171 29.93 -6.23 -3.32
N THR A 172 30.16 -7.26 -2.49
CA THR A 172 31.52 -7.69 -2.08
C THR A 172 32.14 -8.77 -2.96
N GLU A 173 31.36 -9.43 -3.83
CA GLU A 173 31.87 -10.51 -4.70
C GLU A 173 32.33 -10.03 -6.09
N ALA A 174 32.02 -8.79 -6.47
CA ALA A 174 32.25 -8.27 -7.83
C ALA A 174 33.62 -7.60 -8.06
N GLU A 175 34.57 -7.63 -7.12
CA GLU A 175 35.89 -7.03 -7.34
C GLU A 175 37.04 -7.78 -6.64
N VAL A 176 37.47 -8.89 -7.25
CA VAL A 176 38.85 -9.39 -7.09
C VAL A 176 39.50 -9.39 -8.48
N ILE A 177 39.96 -8.22 -8.90
CA ILE A 177 40.92 -8.11 -9.99
C ILE A 177 42.29 -8.46 -9.39
N PRO A 178 42.97 -9.54 -9.81
CA PRO A 178 44.30 -9.84 -9.31
C PRO A 178 45.28 -8.78 -9.85
N LEU A 179 45.84 -7.98 -8.93
CA LEU A 179 46.96 -7.09 -9.24
C LEU A 179 48.16 -7.96 -9.68
N LYS A 180 48.48 -7.94 -10.98
CA LYS A 180 49.78 -8.42 -11.45
C LYS A 180 50.86 -7.45 -10.94
N ILE A 181 51.65 -7.89 -9.97
CA ILE A 181 52.87 -7.20 -9.57
C ILE A 181 53.90 -7.43 -10.69
N ALA A 182 54.11 -6.40 -11.51
CA ALA A 182 55.22 -6.37 -12.47
C ALA A 182 56.40 -5.64 -11.81
N GLY A 183 57.54 -6.32 -11.68
CA GLY A 183 58.82 -5.67 -11.38
C GLY A 183 59.72 -6.39 -10.38
N GLN A 184 60.10 -7.65 -10.65
CA GLN A 184 61.42 -8.13 -10.26
C GLN A 184 62.32 -8.08 -11.50
N LYS A 185 63.27 -7.16 -11.51
CA LYS A 185 64.69 -7.33 -11.88
C LYS A 185 65.42 -6.01 -11.75
#